data_AF-A0A2G4JIB4-F1
#
_entry.id   AF-A0A2G4JIB4-F1
#
_cell.length_a   1.000
_cell.length_b   1.000
_cell.length_c   1.000
_cell.angle_alpha   90.00
_cell.angle_beta   90.00
_cell.angle_gamma   90.00
#
_symmetry.space_group_name_H-M   'P 1'
#
loop_
_entity.id
_entity.type
_entity.pdbx_description
1 polymer ?
#
loop_
_entity_poly.entity_id
_entity_poly.type
_entity_poly.pdbx_seq_one_letter_code
_entity_poly.pdbx_strand_id
1 'polypeptide(L)'
;MTLPSLNFLSFESRKTNSLSLPMFTVFIALHPLAAFLIARTFFRTTWDAQISAGPVAIVLTTLACGLVFCFGEYFFHRYLLHANSVSFLGKLSFSHLAHHKLTSIAIIDDKVRSTYPIEDVEHDKFATFPPYALLAFMGFWTIFFLPAAFSFPTFPILIGGYIAISMAHYLYETIHVAHHTSYDPWWKRKIEGPLFGTMWRKLYGFHQAHHANYKCNMNIAGFYGIPLADLVLGTYVQPEVLLLDGVPAKKSLAVNLGATPPWPVSALDEANLKRRRRMAKEQTERAAKRKAADQDMQSNTARAVVDPAGPAELR
;
A
#
# COMPACT_ATOMS: atom_id res chain seq x y z
N MET A 1 -26.97 17.42 -5.25
CA MET A 1 -26.43 16.65 -4.11
C MET A 1 -25.50 15.58 -4.68
N THR A 2 -24.19 15.87 -4.71
CA THR A 2 -23.18 14.82 -4.93
C THR A 2 -23.18 13.92 -3.71
N LEU A 3 -23.35 12.62 -3.88
CA LEU A 3 -23.24 11.67 -2.79
C LEU A 3 -21.88 11.91 -2.11
N PRO A 4 -21.82 12.15 -0.78
CA PRO A 4 -20.56 12.21 -0.09
C PRO A 4 -19.80 10.90 -0.37
N SER A 5 -18.53 11.03 -0.73
CA SER A 5 -17.66 9.88 -1.00
C SER A 5 -17.78 8.86 0.14
N LEU A 6 -17.94 7.57 -0.19
CA LEU A 6 -17.90 6.47 0.80
C LEU A 6 -16.51 6.31 1.44
N ASN A 7 -15.55 7.15 1.06
CA ASN A 7 -14.27 7.27 1.76
C ASN A 7 -14.44 8.08 3.05
N PHE A 8 -14.93 7.43 4.11
CA PHE A 8 -15.09 8.02 5.43
C PHE A 8 -13.77 8.51 6.05
N LEU A 9 -12.64 8.02 5.54
CA LEU A 9 -11.32 8.47 5.96
C LEU A 9 -10.73 9.51 5.02
N SER A 10 -11.44 10.06 4.04
CA SER A 10 -10.88 11.16 3.24
C SER A 10 -10.54 12.38 4.11
N PHE A 11 -9.57 13.18 3.69
CA PHE A 11 -9.17 14.40 4.37
C PHE A 11 -10.37 15.32 4.63
N GLU A 12 -11.21 15.55 3.63
CA GLU A 12 -12.43 16.36 3.76
C GLU A 12 -13.37 15.80 4.82
N SER A 13 -13.59 14.47 4.82
CA SER A 13 -14.45 13.81 5.81
C SER A 13 -13.89 14.02 7.21
N ARG A 14 -12.61 13.69 7.42
CA ARG A 14 -11.95 13.82 8.74
C ARG A 14 -11.92 15.26 9.27
N LYS A 15 -11.85 16.26 8.38
CA LYS A 15 -11.85 17.69 8.78
C LYS A 15 -13.23 18.23 9.10
N THR A 16 -14.28 17.73 8.44
CA THR A 16 -15.63 18.30 8.54
C THR A 16 -16.57 17.48 9.41
N ASN A 17 -16.24 16.21 9.68
CA ASN A 17 -17.10 15.28 10.39
C ASN A 17 -16.34 14.55 11.51
N SER A 18 -16.68 14.85 12.76
CA SER A 18 -16.10 14.16 13.93
C SER A 18 -16.48 12.68 14.02
N LEU A 19 -17.52 12.25 13.29
CA LEU A 19 -17.97 10.86 13.22
C LEU A 19 -17.28 10.05 12.11
N SER A 20 -16.36 10.62 11.33
CA SER A 20 -15.68 9.93 10.24
C SER A 20 -15.05 8.59 10.64
N LEU A 21 -14.29 8.55 11.74
CA LEU A 21 -13.67 7.31 12.22
C LEU A 21 -14.70 6.29 12.76
N PRO A 22 -15.70 6.68 13.59
CA PRO A 22 -16.81 5.79 13.92
C PRO A 22 -17.55 5.23 12.71
N MET A 23 -17.86 6.06 11.71
CA MET A 23 -18.53 5.64 10.48
C MET A 23 -17.66 4.67 9.67
N PHE A 24 -16.37 4.94 9.56
CA PHE A 24 -15.42 4.00 8.95
C PHE A 24 -15.40 2.67 9.70
N THR A 25 -15.41 2.70 11.02
CA THR A 25 -15.42 1.49 11.87
C THR A 25 -16.67 0.65 11.62
N VAL A 26 -17.85 1.28 11.60
CA VAL A 26 -19.12 0.60 11.26
C VAL A 26 -19.07 0.06 9.84
N PHE A 27 -18.61 0.85 8.87
CA PHE A 27 -18.48 0.45 7.49
C PHE A 27 -17.60 -0.80 7.33
N ILE A 28 -16.42 -0.82 7.96
CA ILE A 28 -15.55 -1.99 7.94
C ILE A 28 -16.19 -3.19 8.64
N ALA A 29 -16.85 -3.01 9.78
CA ALA A 29 -17.49 -4.09 10.53
C ALA A 29 -18.67 -4.76 9.78
N LEU A 30 -19.37 -4.03 8.92
CA LEU A 30 -20.47 -4.58 8.12
C LEU A 30 -20.00 -5.66 7.12
N HIS A 31 -18.76 -5.60 6.66
CA HIS A 31 -18.21 -6.54 5.68
C HIS A 31 -18.06 -7.99 6.22
N PRO A 32 -17.33 -8.23 7.34
CA PRO A 32 -17.26 -9.58 7.90
C PRO A 32 -18.61 -10.05 8.41
N LEU A 33 -19.50 -9.15 8.89
CA LEU A 33 -20.88 -9.53 9.26
C LEU A 33 -21.67 -10.07 8.06
N ALA A 34 -21.57 -9.42 6.90
CA ALA A 34 -22.19 -9.92 5.66
C ALA A 34 -21.59 -11.28 5.25
N ALA A 35 -20.27 -11.45 5.34
CA ALA A 35 -19.62 -12.72 5.05
C ALA A 35 -20.06 -13.84 6.01
N PHE A 36 -20.26 -13.53 7.30
CA PHE A 36 -20.79 -14.47 8.29
C PHE A 36 -22.23 -14.86 7.99
N LEU A 37 -23.07 -13.91 7.59
CA LEU A 37 -24.44 -14.21 7.18
C LEU A 37 -24.47 -15.16 5.97
N ILE A 38 -23.62 -14.91 4.97
CA ILE A 38 -23.44 -15.80 3.80
C ILE A 38 -22.96 -17.18 4.27
N ALA A 39 -21.92 -17.25 5.10
CA ALA A 39 -21.37 -18.50 5.58
C ALA A 39 -22.40 -19.33 6.38
N ARG A 40 -23.13 -18.67 7.27
CA ARG A 40 -24.22 -19.29 8.05
C ARG A 40 -25.34 -19.82 7.15
N THR A 41 -25.68 -19.10 6.09
CA THR A 41 -26.81 -19.43 5.22
C THR A 41 -26.47 -20.59 4.27
N PHE A 42 -25.32 -20.53 3.62
CA PHE A 42 -24.95 -21.49 2.56
C PHE A 42 -24.04 -22.63 3.04
N PHE A 43 -23.33 -22.47 4.15
CA PHE A 43 -22.36 -23.44 4.67
C PHE A 43 -22.63 -23.77 6.14
N ARG A 44 -23.90 -24.03 6.46
CA ARG A 44 -24.39 -24.20 7.84
C ARG A 44 -23.60 -25.23 8.65
N THR A 45 -23.32 -26.41 8.10
CA THR A 45 -22.56 -27.45 8.82
C THR A 45 -21.16 -26.98 9.21
N THR A 46 -20.45 -26.32 8.30
CA THR A 46 -19.13 -25.75 8.57
C THR A 46 -19.23 -24.58 9.55
N TRP A 47 -20.23 -23.72 9.40
CA TRP A 47 -20.50 -22.63 10.33
C TRP A 47 -20.72 -23.13 11.77
N ASP A 48 -21.60 -24.11 11.95
CA ASP A 48 -21.94 -24.68 13.25
C ASP A 48 -20.71 -25.36 13.89
N ALA A 49 -19.86 -26.02 13.10
CA ALA A 49 -18.60 -26.61 13.56
C ALA A 49 -17.57 -25.54 13.99
N GLN A 50 -17.47 -24.41 13.26
CA GLN A 50 -16.55 -23.33 13.61
C GLN A 50 -17.02 -22.54 14.84
N ILE A 51 -18.32 -22.35 15.02
CA ILE A 51 -18.87 -21.71 16.23
C ILE A 51 -18.69 -22.61 17.45
N SER A 52 -18.89 -23.92 17.30
CA SER A 52 -18.74 -24.87 18.42
C SER A 52 -17.28 -25.04 18.89
N ALA A 53 -16.29 -24.65 18.07
CA ALA A 53 -14.89 -24.57 18.48
C ALA A 53 -14.65 -23.57 19.62
N GLY A 54 -15.57 -22.62 19.84
CA GLY A 54 -15.57 -21.71 20.97
C GLY A 54 -14.69 -20.45 20.78
N PRO A 55 -14.82 -19.47 21.69
CA PRO A 55 -14.23 -18.15 21.54
C PRO A 55 -12.69 -18.17 21.54
N VAL A 56 -12.07 -19.05 22.30
CA VAL A 56 -10.60 -19.16 22.35
C VAL A 56 -10.05 -19.59 21.00
N ALA A 57 -10.65 -20.61 20.37
CA ALA A 57 -10.23 -21.07 19.04
C ALA A 57 -10.41 -19.97 17.98
N ILE A 58 -11.49 -19.19 18.07
CA ILE A 58 -11.74 -18.05 17.18
C ILE A 58 -10.65 -16.99 17.33
N VAL A 59 -10.31 -16.61 18.56
CA VAL A 59 -9.25 -15.63 18.83
C VAL A 59 -7.91 -16.13 18.32
N LEU A 60 -7.51 -17.37 18.63
CA LEU A 60 -6.23 -17.93 18.19
C LEU A 60 -6.14 -18.02 16.66
N THR A 61 -7.24 -18.40 15.99
CA THR A 61 -7.30 -18.45 14.52
C THR A 61 -7.21 -17.05 13.94
N THR A 62 -7.88 -16.06 14.54
CA THR A 62 -7.79 -14.64 14.14
C THR A 62 -6.35 -14.14 14.26
N LEU A 63 -5.66 -14.43 15.36
CA LEU A 63 -4.25 -14.06 15.55
C LEU A 63 -3.34 -14.75 14.52
N ALA A 64 -3.55 -16.04 14.26
CA ALA A 64 -2.78 -16.77 13.26
C ALA A 64 -2.97 -16.19 11.85
N CYS A 65 -4.21 -15.89 11.45
CA CYS A 65 -4.50 -15.20 10.19
C CYS A 65 -3.92 -13.79 10.17
N GLY A 66 -3.99 -13.04 11.27
CA GLY A 66 -3.39 -11.72 11.41
C GLY A 66 -1.88 -11.73 11.20
N LEU A 67 -1.18 -12.77 11.66
CA LEU A 67 0.24 -12.96 11.41
C LEU A 67 0.50 -13.18 9.92
N VAL A 68 -0.30 -14.02 9.25
CA VAL A 68 -0.22 -14.20 7.79
C VAL A 68 -0.43 -12.87 7.06
N PHE A 69 -1.40 -12.05 7.48
CA PHE A 69 -1.62 -10.73 6.86
C PHE A 69 -0.53 -9.72 7.15
N CYS A 70 0.12 -9.77 8.31
CA CYS A 70 1.29 -8.92 8.60
C CYS A 70 2.43 -9.18 7.59
N PHE A 71 2.75 -10.44 7.31
CA PHE A 71 3.74 -10.77 6.28
C PHE A 71 3.20 -10.53 4.86
N GLY A 72 1.91 -10.80 4.63
CA GLY A 72 1.25 -10.50 3.36
C GLY A 72 1.32 -9.01 3.00
N GLU A 73 1.03 -8.14 3.96
CA GLU A 73 1.15 -6.69 3.86
C GLU A 73 2.57 -6.27 3.50
N TYR A 74 3.58 -6.85 4.16
CA TYR A 74 4.99 -6.58 3.86
C TYR A 74 5.30 -6.83 2.38
N PHE A 75 4.97 -8.01 1.86
CA PHE A 75 5.25 -8.38 0.48
C PHE A 75 4.39 -7.58 -0.50
N PHE A 76 3.13 -7.33 -0.16
CA PHE A 76 2.23 -6.49 -0.92
C PHE A 76 2.78 -5.08 -1.07
N HIS A 77 3.19 -4.44 0.03
CA HIS A 77 3.72 -3.09 0.00
C HIS A 77 5.06 -3.02 -0.76
N ARG A 78 6.00 -3.92 -0.46
CA ARG A 78 7.33 -3.92 -1.10
C ARG A 78 7.28 -4.27 -2.58
N TYR A 79 6.56 -5.32 -2.96
CA TYR A 79 6.64 -5.88 -4.31
C TYR A 79 5.47 -5.53 -5.21
N LEU A 80 4.29 -5.30 -4.64
CA LEU A 80 3.15 -4.87 -5.44
C LEU A 80 3.10 -3.35 -5.57
N LEU A 81 3.13 -2.63 -4.44
CA LEU A 81 2.98 -1.19 -4.45
C LEU A 81 4.25 -0.47 -4.93
N HIS A 82 5.43 -0.84 -4.41
CA HIS A 82 6.69 -0.16 -4.80
C HIS A 82 7.34 -0.70 -6.08
N ALA A 83 7.31 -2.02 -6.29
CA ALA A 83 8.02 -2.63 -7.42
C ALA A 83 7.17 -2.85 -8.68
N ASN A 84 5.84 -2.74 -8.60
CA ASN A 84 4.93 -3.08 -9.69
C ASN A 84 5.22 -4.48 -10.28
N SER A 85 5.32 -5.48 -9.40
CA SER A 85 5.68 -6.85 -9.80
C SER A 85 4.59 -7.52 -10.64
N VAL A 86 3.33 -7.07 -10.50
CA VAL A 86 2.16 -7.64 -11.17
C VAL A 86 1.45 -6.54 -11.97
N SER A 87 1.54 -6.62 -13.31
CA SER A 87 1.14 -5.54 -14.20
C SER A 87 -0.34 -5.17 -14.15
N PHE A 88 -1.25 -6.16 -13.99
CA PHE A 88 -2.69 -5.89 -13.91
C PHE A 88 -3.09 -5.14 -12.63
N LEU A 89 -2.23 -5.13 -11.61
CA LEU A 89 -2.38 -4.36 -10.38
C LEU A 89 -1.57 -3.05 -10.41
N GLY A 90 -1.02 -2.67 -11.57
CA GLY A 90 -0.16 -1.49 -11.72
C GLY A 90 -0.83 -0.19 -11.28
N LYS A 91 -2.16 -0.08 -11.37
CA LYS A 91 -2.90 1.09 -10.85
C LYS A 91 -2.65 1.34 -9.35
N LEU A 92 -2.58 0.27 -8.54
CA LEU A 92 -2.27 0.38 -7.11
C LEU A 92 -0.85 0.89 -6.90
N SER A 93 0.11 0.36 -7.67
CA SER A 93 1.49 0.81 -7.63
C SER A 93 1.63 2.28 -8.04
N PHE A 94 0.99 2.70 -9.13
CA PHE A 94 1.03 4.10 -9.57
C PHE A 94 0.39 5.05 -8.57
N SER A 95 -0.76 4.66 -7.98
CA SER A 95 -1.39 5.42 -6.90
C SER A 95 -0.44 5.58 -5.71
N HIS A 96 0.15 4.48 -5.27
CA HIS A 96 1.07 4.48 -4.12
C HIS A 96 2.35 5.29 -4.36
N LEU A 97 2.94 5.20 -5.55
CA LEU A 97 4.10 6.01 -5.92
C LEU A 97 3.73 7.50 -6.05
N ALA A 98 2.50 7.82 -6.48
CA ALA A 98 2.01 9.19 -6.48
C ALA A 98 1.84 9.73 -5.06
N HIS A 99 1.33 8.91 -4.12
CA HIS A 99 1.30 9.23 -2.70
C HIS A 99 2.70 9.57 -2.15
N HIS A 100 3.68 8.69 -2.37
CA HIS A 100 5.09 8.93 -2.00
C HIS A 100 5.67 10.20 -2.62
N LYS A 101 5.29 10.52 -3.86
CA LYS A 101 5.75 11.74 -4.52
C LYS A 101 5.17 12.99 -3.86
N LEU A 102 3.90 12.98 -3.47
CA LEU A 102 3.24 14.11 -2.81
C LEU A 102 3.69 14.27 -1.35
N THR A 103 3.99 13.16 -0.67
CA THR A 103 4.41 13.15 0.74
C THR A 103 5.93 12.94 0.92
N SER A 104 6.70 13.36 -0.08
CA SER A 104 8.13 13.09 -0.18
C SER A 104 8.96 13.67 0.97
N ILE A 105 10.00 12.94 1.33
CA ILE A 105 11.06 13.39 2.25
C ILE A 105 12.40 13.22 1.55
N ALA A 106 13.18 14.29 1.45
CA ALA A 106 14.51 14.29 0.87
C ALA A 106 15.49 15.11 1.72
N ILE A 107 16.80 14.84 1.57
CA ILE A 107 17.86 15.65 2.17
C ILE A 107 18.50 16.48 1.06
N ILE A 108 18.32 17.79 1.11
CA ILE A 108 18.81 18.76 0.11
C ILE A 108 19.51 19.90 0.85
N ASP A 109 20.74 20.23 0.43
CA ASP A 109 21.57 21.29 1.04
C ASP A 109 21.72 21.17 2.57
N ASP A 110 22.00 19.95 3.03
CA ASP A 110 22.14 19.56 4.44
C ASP A 110 20.92 19.88 5.32
N LYS A 111 19.73 19.96 4.70
CA LYS A 111 18.43 20.12 5.36
C LYS A 111 17.44 19.09 4.87
N VAL A 112 16.51 18.72 5.74
CA VAL A 112 15.35 17.93 5.35
C VAL A 112 14.39 18.82 4.56
N ARG A 113 13.94 18.33 3.41
CA ARG A 113 12.79 18.83 2.66
C ARG A 113 11.67 17.80 2.78
N SER A 114 10.57 18.18 3.42
CA SER A 114 9.50 17.23 3.76
C SER A 114 8.13 17.83 3.47
N THR A 115 7.39 17.17 2.57
CA THR A 115 5.95 17.40 2.34
C THR A 115 5.09 16.28 2.98
N TYR A 116 5.65 15.61 3.97
CA TYR A 116 5.11 14.39 4.56
C TYR A 116 3.68 14.48 5.13
N PRO A 117 3.27 15.54 5.85
CA PRO A 117 1.90 15.65 6.35
C PRO A 117 0.86 15.82 5.22
N ILE A 118 -0.31 15.21 5.37
CA ILE A 118 -1.45 15.41 4.46
C ILE A 118 -2.34 16.51 5.03
N GLU A 119 -2.24 17.70 4.46
CA GLU A 119 -2.94 18.91 4.93
C GLU A 119 -4.00 19.44 3.96
N ASP A 120 -4.19 18.77 2.82
CA ASP A 120 -5.17 19.13 1.80
C ASP A 120 -5.68 17.91 1.00
N VAL A 121 -6.63 18.17 0.10
CA VAL A 121 -7.30 17.17 -0.74
C VAL A 121 -6.35 16.60 -1.81
N GLU A 122 -5.38 17.38 -2.28
CA GLU A 122 -4.44 16.92 -3.31
C GLU A 122 -3.54 15.82 -2.75
N HIS A 123 -2.99 16.03 -1.55
CA HIS A 123 -2.15 15.06 -0.87
C HIS A 123 -2.93 13.81 -0.42
N ASP A 124 -4.24 13.94 -0.15
CA ASP A 124 -5.08 12.81 0.30
C ASP A 124 -5.57 11.91 -0.85
N LYS A 125 -5.57 12.42 -2.10
CA LYS A 125 -6.13 11.74 -3.29
C LYS A 125 -5.63 10.31 -3.48
N PHE A 126 -4.41 10.02 -3.05
CA PHE A 126 -3.77 8.71 -3.20
C PHE A 126 -3.40 8.03 -1.87
N ALA A 127 -3.83 8.61 -0.75
CA ALA A 127 -3.37 8.21 0.58
C ALA A 127 -4.19 7.09 1.23
N THR A 128 -5.40 6.82 0.73
CA THR A 128 -6.32 5.81 1.27
C THR A 128 -6.74 4.84 0.16
N PHE A 129 -6.97 3.59 0.52
CA PHE A 129 -7.54 2.64 -0.44
C PHE A 129 -8.96 3.05 -0.84
N PRO A 130 -9.41 2.69 -2.06
CA PRO A 130 -10.79 2.91 -2.43
C PRO A 130 -11.74 2.13 -1.50
N PRO A 131 -12.97 2.61 -1.26
CA PRO A 131 -13.89 2.01 -0.28
C PRO A 131 -14.28 0.55 -0.58
N TYR A 132 -14.07 0.08 -1.80
CA TYR A 132 -14.29 -1.32 -2.20
C TYR A 132 -13.07 -2.23 -2.00
N ALA A 133 -11.92 -1.72 -1.52
CA ALA A 133 -10.68 -2.50 -1.42
C ALA A 133 -10.82 -3.69 -0.47
N LEU A 134 -11.51 -3.53 0.67
CA LEU A 134 -11.75 -4.64 1.59
C LEU A 134 -12.50 -5.80 0.93
N LEU A 135 -13.49 -5.52 0.06
CA LEU A 135 -14.19 -6.57 -0.69
C LEU A 135 -13.25 -7.33 -1.62
N ALA A 136 -12.34 -6.62 -2.30
CA ALA A 136 -11.35 -7.25 -3.16
C ALA A 136 -10.37 -8.12 -2.35
N PHE A 137 -9.90 -7.64 -1.19
CA PHE A 137 -9.05 -8.41 -0.30
C PHE A 137 -9.76 -9.64 0.27
N MET A 138 -11.01 -9.48 0.73
CA MET A 138 -11.82 -10.61 1.20
C MET A 138 -12.01 -11.62 0.09
N GLY A 139 -12.42 -11.21 -1.11
CA GLY A 139 -12.62 -12.11 -2.25
C GLY A 139 -11.35 -12.86 -2.66
N PHE A 140 -10.20 -12.19 -2.66
CA PHE A 140 -8.90 -12.84 -2.90
C PHE A 140 -8.60 -13.90 -1.84
N TRP A 141 -8.78 -13.57 -0.55
CA TRP A 141 -8.50 -14.48 0.55
C TRP A 141 -9.54 -15.61 0.70
N THR A 142 -10.77 -15.41 0.23
CA THR A 142 -11.82 -16.46 0.18
C THR A 142 -11.35 -17.70 -0.58
N ILE A 143 -10.53 -17.54 -1.62
CA ILE A 143 -9.96 -18.64 -2.43
C ILE A 143 -9.10 -19.57 -1.55
N PHE A 144 -8.48 -19.04 -0.49
CA PHE A 144 -7.69 -19.81 0.47
C PHE A 144 -8.51 -20.25 1.68
N PHE A 145 -9.41 -19.38 2.17
CA PHE A 145 -10.24 -19.67 3.33
C PHE A 145 -11.19 -20.83 3.10
N LEU A 146 -11.85 -20.91 1.93
CA LEU A 146 -12.84 -21.97 1.68
C LEU A 146 -12.20 -23.37 1.68
N PRO A 147 -11.14 -23.66 0.90
CA PRO A 147 -10.48 -24.96 0.97
C PRO A 147 -9.98 -25.31 2.38
N ALA A 148 -9.39 -24.34 3.09
CA ALA A 148 -8.88 -24.55 4.44
C ALA A 148 -10.04 -24.83 5.43
N ALA A 149 -11.13 -24.09 5.37
CA ALA A 149 -12.31 -24.27 6.21
C ALA A 149 -13.01 -25.61 5.97
N PHE A 150 -13.07 -26.10 4.73
CA PHE A 150 -13.66 -27.41 4.44
C PHE A 150 -12.75 -28.57 4.79
N SER A 151 -11.42 -28.37 4.70
CA SER A 151 -10.45 -29.38 5.11
C SER A 151 -10.35 -29.49 6.64
N PHE A 152 -10.59 -28.38 7.35
CA PHE A 152 -10.43 -28.27 8.80
C PHE A 152 -11.66 -27.59 9.45
N PRO A 153 -12.84 -28.21 9.40
CA PRO A 153 -14.10 -27.58 9.80
C PRO A 153 -14.20 -27.21 11.28
N THR A 154 -13.38 -27.79 12.14
CA THR A 154 -13.28 -27.46 13.58
C THR A 154 -12.37 -26.27 13.86
N PHE A 155 -11.60 -25.80 12.87
CA PHE A 155 -10.83 -24.58 12.98
C PHE A 155 -11.69 -23.42 12.46
N PRO A 156 -11.91 -22.35 13.24
CA PRO A 156 -12.79 -21.24 12.87
C PRO A 156 -12.18 -20.31 11.81
N ILE A 157 -11.79 -20.85 10.67
CA ILE A 157 -11.03 -20.19 9.60
C ILE A 157 -11.86 -19.12 8.91
N LEU A 158 -13.16 -19.37 8.65
CA LEU A 158 -14.02 -18.36 8.01
C LEU A 158 -14.24 -17.19 8.97
N ILE A 159 -14.52 -17.50 10.24
CA ILE A 159 -14.75 -16.47 11.27
C ILE A 159 -13.46 -15.69 11.51
N GLY A 160 -12.39 -16.36 11.93
CA GLY A 160 -11.13 -15.72 12.29
C GLY A 160 -10.43 -15.07 11.10
N GLY A 161 -10.49 -15.68 9.92
CA GLY A 161 -9.91 -15.15 8.69
C GLY A 161 -10.55 -13.83 8.25
N TYR A 162 -11.89 -13.76 8.20
CA TYR A 162 -12.58 -12.53 7.83
C TYR A 162 -12.44 -11.44 8.90
N ILE A 163 -12.45 -11.77 10.20
CA ILE A 163 -12.12 -10.79 11.25
C ILE A 163 -10.72 -10.25 11.03
N ALA A 164 -9.73 -11.12 10.85
CA ALA A 164 -8.34 -10.74 10.74
C ALA A 164 -8.06 -9.85 9.52
N ILE A 165 -8.61 -10.14 8.34
CA ILE A 165 -8.38 -9.29 7.14
C ILE A 165 -9.09 -7.94 7.27
N SER A 166 -10.29 -7.89 7.87
CA SER A 166 -10.98 -6.64 8.15
C SER A 166 -10.24 -5.80 9.18
N MET A 167 -9.70 -6.41 10.24
CA MET A 167 -8.85 -5.72 11.22
C MET A 167 -7.54 -5.23 10.60
N ALA A 168 -6.87 -6.05 9.79
CA ALA A 168 -5.65 -5.65 9.10
C ALA A 168 -5.89 -4.43 8.20
N HIS A 169 -6.98 -4.44 7.41
CA HIS A 169 -7.34 -3.30 6.56
C HIS A 169 -7.72 -2.06 7.37
N TYR A 170 -8.52 -2.22 8.43
CA TYR A 170 -8.88 -1.12 9.33
C TYR A 170 -7.65 -0.46 9.95
N LEU A 171 -6.74 -1.27 10.50
CA LEU A 171 -5.52 -0.79 11.13
C LEU A 171 -4.59 -0.15 10.09
N TYR A 172 -4.47 -0.73 8.90
CA TYR A 172 -3.66 -0.16 7.82
C TYR A 172 -4.11 1.27 7.53
N GLU A 173 -5.38 1.47 7.23
CA GLU A 173 -5.92 2.79 6.89
C GLU A 173 -5.80 3.76 8.07
N THR A 174 -6.22 3.37 9.27
CA THR A 174 -6.24 4.27 10.43
C THR A 174 -4.83 4.65 10.90
N ILE A 175 -3.88 3.71 10.91
CA ILE A 175 -2.49 3.97 11.28
C ILE A 175 -1.80 4.79 10.18
N HIS A 176 -2.03 4.50 8.89
CA HIS A 176 -1.48 5.29 7.78
C HIS A 176 -1.91 6.76 7.87
N VAL A 177 -3.19 6.99 8.13
CA VAL A 177 -3.75 8.34 8.31
C VAL A 177 -3.14 9.04 9.52
N ALA A 178 -2.98 8.33 10.64
CA ALA A 178 -2.33 8.89 11.82
C ALA A 178 -0.87 9.27 11.53
N HIS A 179 -0.13 8.42 10.82
CA HIS A 179 1.26 8.70 10.40
C HIS A 179 1.39 10.00 9.60
N HIS A 180 0.42 10.31 8.74
CA HIS A 180 0.43 11.50 7.90
C HIS A 180 -0.22 12.74 8.54
N THR A 181 -0.59 12.68 9.82
CA THR A 181 -1.08 13.87 10.52
C THR A 181 0.07 14.84 10.83
N SER A 182 -0.20 16.15 10.78
CA SER A 182 0.79 17.21 11.04
C SER A 182 1.47 17.08 12.39
N TYR A 183 2.78 17.39 12.41
CA TYR A 183 3.60 17.24 13.61
C TYR A 183 3.11 18.12 14.77
N ASP A 184 3.03 19.44 14.56
CA ASP A 184 2.75 20.40 15.63
C ASP A 184 1.41 20.20 16.33
N PRO A 185 0.26 20.12 15.63
CA PRO A 185 -1.03 20.03 16.30
C PRO A 185 -1.32 18.65 16.91
N TRP A 186 -0.64 17.58 16.48
CA TRP A 186 -1.02 16.22 16.86
C TRP A 186 0.11 15.39 17.48
N TRP A 187 1.28 15.34 16.84
CA TRP A 187 2.39 14.47 17.27
C TRP A 187 3.25 15.10 18.37
N LYS A 188 3.52 16.40 18.29
CA LYS A 188 4.44 17.10 19.18
C LYS A 188 4.16 16.81 20.66
N ARG A 189 2.92 17.03 21.11
CA ARG A 189 2.50 16.77 22.49
C ARG A 189 2.66 15.30 22.91
N LYS A 190 2.44 14.35 21.99
CA LYS A 190 2.57 12.92 22.28
C LYS A 190 4.03 12.52 22.42
N ILE A 191 4.87 13.00 21.50
CA ILE A 191 6.30 12.73 21.41
C ILE A 191 7.07 13.37 22.57
N GLU A 192 6.68 14.56 23.00
CA GLU A 192 7.27 15.26 24.15
C GLU A 192 6.72 14.75 25.50
N GLY A 193 5.75 13.84 25.48
CA GLY A 193 5.14 13.28 26.69
C GLY A 193 6.10 12.36 27.48
N PRO A 194 6.08 12.39 28.82
CA PRO A 194 7.08 11.72 29.65
C PRO A 194 6.99 10.19 29.65
N LEU A 195 5.78 9.63 29.53
CA LEU A 195 5.56 8.18 29.67
C LEU A 195 5.73 7.43 28.34
N PHE A 196 5.22 8.00 27.25
CA PHE A 196 5.12 7.32 25.95
C PHE A 196 5.84 8.06 24.82
N GLY A 197 6.55 9.16 25.11
CA GLY A 197 7.20 10.00 24.09
C GLY A 197 8.12 9.23 23.15
N THR A 198 8.97 8.35 23.71
CA THR A 198 9.87 7.48 22.93
C THR A 198 9.12 6.53 22.00
N MET A 199 8.02 5.95 22.48
CA MET A 199 7.19 5.05 21.66
C MET A 199 6.54 5.82 20.51
N TRP A 200 5.96 6.99 20.78
CA TRP A 200 5.36 7.84 19.74
C TRP A 200 6.38 8.37 18.75
N ARG A 201 7.60 8.71 19.20
CA ARG A 201 8.70 9.12 18.32
C ARG A 201 9.06 7.99 17.35
N LYS A 202 9.18 6.76 17.86
CA LYS A 202 9.46 5.58 17.03
C LYS A 202 8.33 5.31 16.04
N LEU A 203 7.07 5.42 16.47
CA LEU A 203 5.94 5.25 15.57
C LEU A 203 5.96 6.30 14.46
N TYR A 204 6.05 7.58 14.80
CA TYR A 204 6.07 8.65 13.80
C TYR A 204 7.28 8.54 12.86
N GLY A 205 8.48 8.33 13.41
CA GLY A 205 9.72 8.21 12.65
C GLY A 205 9.77 6.97 11.75
N PHE A 206 9.08 5.88 12.12
CA PHE A 206 9.02 4.65 11.32
C PHE A 206 8.51 4.92 9.90
N HIS A 207 7.35 5.56 9.77
CA HIS A 207 6.79 5.80 8.44
C HIS A 207 7.46 6.97 7.71
N GLN A 208 8.01 7.96 8.43
CA GLN A 208 8.89 8.96 7.82
C GLN A 208 10.12 8.33 7.15
N ALA A 209 10.78 7.38 7.80
CA ALA A 209 11.90 6.66 7.20
C ALA A 209 11.50 5.91 5.92
N HIS A 210 10.29 5.35 5.87
CA HIS A 210 9.73 4.72 4.67
C HIS A 210 9.56 5.72 3.51
N HIS A 211 9.05 6.92 3.77
CA HIS A 211 8.87 7.98 2.76
C HIS A 211 10.19 8.60 2.30
N ALA A 212 11.20 8.61 3.17
CA ALA A 212 12.55 9.01 2.80
C ALA A 212 13.30 7.92 2.02
N ASN A 213 13.02 6.65 2.31
CA ASN A 213 13.60 5.49 1.62
C ASN A 213 12.63 4.30 1.62
N TYR A 214 11.95 4.10 0.48
CA TYR A 214 10.94 3.06 0.30
C TYR A 214 11.48 1.61 0.34
N LYS A 215 12.76 1.40 0.68
CA LYS A 215 13.34 0.05 0.89
C LYS A 215 13.21 -0.44 2.33
N CYS A 216 12.77 0.38 3.27
CA CYS A 216 12.58 0.02 4.67
C CYS A 216 11.11 0.15 5.10
N ASN A 217 10.76 -0.41 6.28
CA ASN A 217 9.51 -0.10 6.99
C ASN A 217 8.22 -0.31 6.17
N MET A 218 7.99 -1.54 5.71
CA MET A 218 6.88 -1.91 4.82
C MET A 218 5.56 -2.12 5.56
N ASN A 219 5.55 -2.56 6.81
CA ASN A 219 4.34 -2.73 7.59
C ASN A 219 3.82 -1.39 8.09
N ILE A 220 2.60 -1.04 7.71
CA ILE A 220 1.81 0.03 8.30
C ILE A 220 0.97 -0.51 9.45
N ALA A 221 0.15 -1.54 9.18
CA ALA A 221 -0.61 -2.22 10.23
C ALA A 221 0.25 -3.24 10.95
N GLY A 222 1.02 -4.03 10.20
CA GLY A 222 1.81 -5.14 10.74
C GLY A 222 0.96 -6.12 11.55
N PHE A 223 1.52 -6.66 12.62
CA PHE A 223 0.81 -7.50 13.56
C PHE A 223 0.19 -6.63 14.67
N TYR A 224 -0.98 -6.08 14.39
CA TYR A 224 -1.74 -5.22 15.31
C TYR A 224 -0.97 -3.96 15.78
N GLY A 225 -0.30 -3.28 14.86
CA GLY A 225 0.51 -2.08 15.08
C GLY A 225 2.00 -2.36 15.29
N ILE A 226 2.39 -3.64 15.39
CA ILE A 226 3.79 -4.04 15.52
C ILE A 226 4.34 -4.37 14.11
N PRO A 227 5.42 -3.73 13.63
CA PRO A 227 6.00 -3.98 12.31
C PRO A 227 6.82 -5.28 12.30
N LEU A 228 6.17 -6.39 12.67
CA LEU A 228 6.81 -7.66 12.94
C LEU A 228 7.52 -8.23 11.71
N ALA A 229 6.94 -8.08 10.51
CA ALA A 229 7.59 -8.56 9.30
C ALA A 229 8.86 -7.76 8.99
N ASP A 230 8.87 -6.44 9.21
CA ASP A 230 10.10 -5.63 9.05
C ASP A 230 11.19 -6.00 10.06
N LEU A 231 10.80 -6.31 11.29
CA LEU A 231 11.74 -6.76 12.33
C LEU A 231 12.35 -8.12 11.96
N VAL A 232 11.53 -9.07 11.55
CA VAL A 232 11.96 -10.43 11.18
C VAL A 232 12.78 -10.42 9.89
N LEU A 233 12.40 -9.61 8.91
CA LEU A 233 13.02 -9.55 7.58
C LEU A 233 14.12 -8.48 7.48
N GLY A 234 14.55 -7.89 8.61
CA GLY A 234 15.71 -6.99 8.65
C GLY A 234 15.53 -5.70 7.85
N THR A 235 14.31 -5.18 7.75
CA THR A 235 14.02 -3.90 7.07
C THR A 235 13.44 -2.84 7.99
N TYR A 236 13.39 -3.10 9.28
CA TYR A 236 13.06 -2.09 10.28
C TYR A 236 14.19 -1.08 10.41
N VAL A 237 13.88 0.19 10.22
CA VAL A 237 14.81 1.32 10.33
C VAL A 237 14.15 2.44 11.13
N GLN A 238 14.91 3.07 12.02
CA GLN A 238 14.46 4.24 12.75
C GLN A 238 15.39 5.41 12.47
N PRO A 239 14.86 6.59 12.10
CA PRO A 239 15.71 7.74 11.87
C PRO A 239 16.23 8.27 13.22
N GLU A 240 17.50 8.64 13.27
CA GLU A 240 18.13 9.21 14.46
C GLU A 240 17.43 10.52 14.90
N VAL A 241 17.02 11.31 13.91
CA VAL A 241 16.25 12.55 14.06
C VAL A 241 14.94 12.46 13.31
N LEU A 242 13.88 13.11 13.81
CA LEU A 242 12.63 13.20 13.06
C LEU A 242 12.86 13.99 11.77
N LEU A 243 12.27 13.50 10.68
CA LEU A 243 12.48 14.06 9.34
C LEU A 243 11.48 15.20 9.08
N LEU A 244 11.49 16.22 9.94
CA LEU A 244 10.66 17.41 9.82
C LEU A 244 11.29 18.41 8.84
N ASP A 245 10.45 19.16 8.11
CA ASP A 245 10.95 20.14 7.14
C ASP A 245 11.86 21.19 7.79
N GLY A 246 12.95 21.53 7.09
CA GLY A 246 13.92 22.54 7.53
C GLY A 246 14.92 22.07 8.60
N VAL A 247 14.74 20.88 9.19
CA VAL A 247 15.68 20.34 10.18
C VAL A 247 17.04 20.04 9.54
N PRO A 248 18.17 20.41 10.17
CA PRO A 248 19.49 20.05 9.67
C PRO A 248 19.67 18.52 9.59
N ALA A 249 20.11 18.03 8.45
CA ALA A 249 20.36 16.61 8.23
C ALA A 249 21.57 16.41 7.31
N LYS A 250 22.55 15.63 7.79
CA LYS A 250 23.71 15.24 6.98
C LYS A 250 23.31 14.23 5.92
N LYS A 251 24.00 14.23 4.78
CA LYS A 251 23.83 13.21 3.73
C LYS A 251 24.00 11.77 4.23
N SER A 252 24.78 11.54 5.30
CA SER A 252 24.92 10.23 5.94
C SER A 252 23.61 9.68 6.48
N LEU A 253 22.65 10.54 6.86
CA LEU A 253 21.34 10.11 7.31
C LEU A 253 20.59 9.36 6.19
N ALA A 254 20.65 9.84 4.94
CA ALA A 254 20.02 9.14 3.81
C ALA A 254 20.63 7.74 3.58
N VAL A 255 21.94 7.59 3.82
CA VAL A 255 22.63 6.30 3.72
C VAL A 255 22.17 5.36 4.84
N ASN A 256 22.06 5.87 6.07
CA ASN A 256 21.61 5.09 7.24
C ASN A 256 20.14 4.64 7.11
N LEU A 257 19.33 5.33 6.31
CA LEU A 257 17.96 4.92 6.00
C LEU A 257 17.88 3.73 5.03
N GLY A 258 19.00 3.34 4.41
CA GLY A 258 19.08 2.19 3.52
C GLY A 258 19.05 0.85 4.25
N ALA A 259 17.88 0.24 4.36
CA ALA A 259 17.79 -1.16 4.81
C ALA A 259 18.53 -2.11 3.85
N THR A 260 19.27 -3.06 4.42
CA THR A 260 19.96 -4.14 3.70
C THR A 260 19.37 -5.49 4.15
N PRO A 261 18.22 -5.90 3.59
CA PRO A 261 17.56 -7.10 4.04
C PRO A 261 18.43 -8.35 3.83
N PRO A 262 18.36 -9.37 4.71
CA PRO A 262 19.00 -10.66 4.49
C PRO A 262 18.27 -11.46 3.38
N TRP A 263 18.85 -12.62 3.04
CA TRP A 263 18.14 -13.62 2.26
C TRP A 263 16.90 -14.11 3.05
N PRO A 264 15.72 -14.30 2.42
CA PRO A 264 15.48 -14.31 0.96
C PRO A 264 15.10 -12.95 0.35
N VAL A 265 14.86 -11.91 1.15
CA VAL A 265 14.33 -10.63 0.66
C VAL A 265 15.34 -9.91 -0.27
N SER A 266 16.64 -9.95 0.04
CA SER A 266 17.67 -9.40 -0.87
C SER A 266 17.67 -10.06 -2.25
N ALA A 267 17.46 -11.38 -2.33
CA ALA A 267 17.40 -12.11 -3.60
C ALA A 267 16.16 -11.70 -4.42
N LEU A 268 15.01 -11.51 -3.76
CA LEU A 268 13.79 -11.02 -4.40
C LEU A 268 13.95 -9.58 -4.91
N ASP A 269 14.61 -8.71 -4.14
CA ASP A 269 14.92 -7.35 -4.56
C ASP A 269 15.82 -7.32 -5.80
N GLU A 270 16.85 -8.16 -5.82
CA GLU A 270 17.75 -8.28 -6.97
C GLU A 270 17.02 -8.81 -8.21
N ALA A 271 16.19 -9.85 -8.05
CA ALA A 271 15.37 -10.40 -9.12
C ALA A 271 14.42 -9.34 -9.70
N ASN A 272 13.79 -8.55 -8.83
CA ASN A 272 12.93 -7.45 -9.24
C ASN A 272 13.71 -6.34 -9.97
N LEU A 273 14.91 -5.97 -9.50
CA LEU A 273 15.76 -5.00 -10.19
C LEU A 273 16.16 -5.49 -11.59
N LYS A 274 16.56 -6.76 -11.72
CA LYS A 274 16.85 -7.40 -13.00
C LYS A 274 15.64 -7.35 -13.94
N ARG A 275 14.44 -7.68 -13.44
CA ARG A 275 13.18 -7.58 -14.20
C ARG A 275 12.92 -6.15 -14.68
N ARG A 276 13.05 -5.14 -13.80
CA ARG A 276 12.84 -3.73 -14.16
C ARG A 276 13.80 -3.25 -15.25
N ARG A 277 15.10 -3.61 -15.15
CA ARG A 277 16.09 -3.30 -16.19
C ARG A 277 15.73 -3.92 -17.54
N ARG A 278 15.27 -5.17 -17.54
CA ARG A 278 14.79 -5.85 -18.75
C ARG A 278 13.59 -5.14 -19.37
N MET A 279 12.57 -4.82 -18.56
CA MET A 279 11.37 -4.12 -19.05
C MET A 279 11.69 -2.73 -19.61
N ALA A 280 12.59 -1.98 -18.97
CA ALA A 280 13.02 -0.67 -19.47
C ALA A 280 13.70 -0.79 -20.84
N LYS A 281 14.60 -1.77 -21.00
CA LYS A 281 15.25 -2.05 -22.29
C LYS A 281 14.22 -2.39 -23.38
N GLU A 282 13.28 -3.30 -23.10
CA GLU A 282 12.21 -3.67 -24.02
C GLU A 282 11.33 -2.48 -24.42
N GLN A 283 11.03 -1.57 -23.48
CA GLN A 283 10.27 -0.36 -23.76
C GLN A 283 11.03 0.61 -24.67
N THR A 284 12.33 0.82 -24.42
CA THR A 284 13.18 1.66 -25.27
C THR A 284 13.29 1.08 -26.69
N GLU A 285 13.48 -0.24 -26.82
CA GLU A 285 13.53 -0.92 -28.13
C GLU A 285 12.21 -0.79 -28.88
N ARG A 286 11.06 -0.96 -28.20
CA ARG A 286 9.73 -0.77 -28.81
C ARG A 286 9.50 0.67 -29.24
N ALA A 287 9.91 1.65 -28.44
CA ALA A 287 9.80 3.07 -28.79
C ALA A 287 10.67 3.41 -30.02
N ALA A 288 11.89 2.88 -30.10
CA ALA A 288 12.76 3.06 -31.26
C ALA A 288 12.16 2.45 -32.53
N LYS A 289 11.61 1.22 -32.45
CA LYS A 289 10.92 0.57 -33.57
C LYS A 289 9.71 1.36 -34.06
N ARG A 290 8.89 1.89 -33.15
CA ARG A 290 7.76 2.76 -33.51
C ARG A 290 8.21 4.02 -34.24
N LYS A 291 9.23 4.71 -33.71
CA LYS A 291 9.78 5.91 -34.34
C LYS A 291 10.34 5.63 -35.75
N ALA A 292 11.01 4.49 -35.95
CA ALA A 292 11.51 4.10 -37.26
C ALA A 292 10.37 3.79 -38.26
N ALA A 293 9.32 3.10 -37.81
CA ALA A 293 8.13 2.84 -38.64
C ALA A 293 7.40 4.14 -39.04
N ASP A 294 7.28 5.10 -38.11
CA ASP A 294 6.67 6.41 -38.39
C ASP A 294 7.50 7.21 -39.41
N GLN A 295 8.84 7.14 -39.34
CA GLN A 295 9.74 7.79 -40.32
C GLN A 295 9.65 7.15 -41.71
N ASP A 296 9.59 5.82 -41.79
CA ASP A 296 9.43 5.11 -43.07
C ASP A 296 8.09 5.46 -43.73
N MET A 297 7.00 5.48 -42.94
CA MET A 297 5.67 5.90 -43.41
C MET A 297 5.69 7.34 -43.95
N GLN A 298 6.29 8.29 -43.22
CA GLN A 298 6.41 9.68 -43.69
C GLN A 298 7.24 9.81 -44.98
N SER A 299 8.32 9.02 -45.11
CA SER A 299 9.15 9.01 -46.31
C SER A 299 8.41 8.46 -47.55
N ASN A 300 7.57 7.44 -47.36
CA ASN A 300 6.76 6.87 -48.42
C ASN A 300 5.60 7.79 -48.83
N THR A 301 4.97 8.49 -47.87
CA THR A 301 3.98 9.54 -48.18
C THR A 301 4.61 10.70 -48.96
N ALA A 302 5.83 11.12 -48.60
CA ALA A 302 6.54 12.18 -49.32
C ALA A 302 6.90 11.77 -50.77
N ARG A 303 7.29 10.51 -51.01
CA ARG A 303 7.53 10.00 -52.37
C ARG A 303 6.28 9.95 -53.23
N ALA A 304 5.13 9.58 -52.66
CA ALA A 304 3.87 9.51 -53.40
C ALA A 304 3.32 10.88 -53.85
N VAL A 305 3.75 11.98 -53.21
CA VAL A 305 3.31 13.35 -53.56
C VAL A 305 4.16 13.98 -54.67
N VAL A 306 5.36 13.46 -54.94
CA VAL A 306 6.30 14.03 -55.93
C VAL A 306 6.09 13.47 -57.35
N ASP A 307 5.15 12.55 -57.57
CA ASP A 307 4.85 11.99 -58.89
C ASP A 307 3.43 12.32 -59.43
N PRO A 308 3.08 13.59 -59.71
CA PRO A 308 1.83 13.94 -60.39
C PRO A 308 1.96 14.02 -61.93
N ALA A 309 3.12 13.69 -62.52
CA ALA A 309 3.33 13.79 -63.97
C ALA A 309 3.15 12.43 -64.65
N GLY A 310 1.93 11.91 -64.61
CA GLY A 310 1.49 10.89 -65.57
C GLY A 310 1.65 11.43 -67.00
N PRO A 311 2.07 10.61 -67.98
CA PRO A 311 2.35 11.07 -69.33
C PRO A 311 1.10 11.69 -69.95
N ALA A 312 1.23 12.93 -70.42
CA ALA A 312 0.18 13.61 -71.17
C ALA A 312 -0.16 12.80 -72.42
N GLU A 313 -1.34 12.19 -72.45
CA GLU A 313 -1.91 11.65 -73.68
C GLU A 313 -2.19 12.81 -74.64
N LEU A 314 -1.34 12.93 -75.65
CA LEU A 314 -1.56 13.76 -76.82
C LEU A 314 -2.71 13.15 -77.64
N ARG A 315 -3.81 13.90 -77.78
CA ARG A 315 -4.83 13.73 -78.82
C ARG A 315 -4.77 14.91 -79.77
#